data_AF-A0A950L3L3-F1
#
_entry.id   AF-A0A950L3L3-F1
#
_cell.length_a   1.000
_cell.length_b   1.000
_cell.length_c   1.000
_cell.angle_alpha   90.00
_cell.angle_beta   90.00
_cell.angle_gamma   90.00
#
_symmetry.space_group_name_H-M   'P 1'
#
loop_
_entity.id
_entity.type
_entity.pdbx_description
1 polymer ?
#
loop_
_entity_poly.entity_id
_entity_poly.type
_entity_poly.pdbx_seq_one_letter_code
_entity_poly.pdbx_strand_id
1 'polypeptide(L)'
;RFGLSQMVIAEASRDTEDAVLSAIGSAAAQLVESLLNPGEVIGISSWSASLLSMVDQMHPVRKLQKCTVVQLLGGIGSPSAEKHANHLATRLARLVNGDARFLPAPGVVGSAGAARILFQDPYVRETIALFDKITLALVGIGSLEPSALVASSGNSFSSEELAIIQHNGAVGDICLRFYDANGREIKEPFGNRVIGIDLERLSRIRTTIGIAGGKRKFSAILAGLRGKWINTLVTDQFTADRLAKHSAKEQKFASSSKVAGA
;
A
#
# COMPACT_ATOMS: atom_id res chain seq x y z
N ARG A 1 -13.77 -4.38 -15.09
CA ARG A 1 -13.74 -2.89 -15.00
C ARG A 1 -12.33 -2.36 -14.68
N PHE A 2 -11.63 -2.93 -13.68
CA PHE A 2 -10.29 -2.44 -13.28
C PHE A 2 -9.15 -3.45 -13.45
N GLY A 3 -9.40 -4.63 -14.05
CA GLY A 3 -8.36 -5.66 -14.24
C GLY A 3 -7.89 -6.36 -12.96
N LEU A 4 -8.62 -6.20 -11.85
CA LEU A 4 -8.38 -6.94 -10.62
C LEU A 4 -8.70 -8.43 -10.80
N SER A 5 -7.90 -9.29 -10.20
CA SER A 5 -8.18 -10.70 -10.01
C SER A 5 -9.28 -10.92 -8.99
N GLN A 6 -9.31 -10.11 -7.93
CA GLN A 6 -10.29 -10.22 -6.85
C GLN A 6 -10.58 -8.86 -6.22
N MET A 7 -11.83 -8.67 -5.76
CA MET A 7 -12.23 -7.53 -4.93
C MET A 7 -13.06 -8.05 -3.77
N VAL A 8 -12.67 -7.72 -2.54
CA VAL A 8 -13.42 -8.04 -1.33
C VAL A 8 -14.06 -6.76 -0.81
N ILE A 9 -15.38 -6.81 -0.64
CA ILE A 9 -16.19 -5.69 -0.19
C ILE A 9 -16.64 -5.98 1.24
N ALA A 10 -16.18 -5.17 2.18
CA ALA A 10 -16.60 -5.22 3.57
C ALA A 10 -17.84 -4.35 3.79
N GLU A 11 -18.76 -4.79 4.65
CA GLU A 11 -19.91 -4.00 5.07
C GLU A 11 -19.54 -3.15 6.29
N ALA A 12 -19.28 -1.86 6.07
CA ALA A 12 -19.10 -0.89 7.14
C ALA A 12 -20.46 -0.38 7.64
N SER A 13 -20.63 -0.23 8.95
CA SER A 13 -21.90 0.24 9.53
C SER A 13 -22.27 1.66 9.10
N ARG A 14 -21.27 2.51 8.84
CA ARG A 14 -21.40 3.90 8.37
C ARG A 14 -20.24 4.25 7.44
N ASP A 15 -20.44 5.24 6.58
CA ASP A 15 -19.41 5.83 5.72
C ASP A 15 -18.54 6.84 6.51
N THR A 16 -17.98 6.38 7.64
CA THR A 16 -17.04 7.12 8.48
C THR A 16 -15.69 6.41 8.47
N GLU A 17 -14.59 7.16 8.66
CA GLU A 17 -13.24 6.61 8.51
C GLU A 17 -12.98 5.42 9.45
N ASP A 18 -13.37 5.52 10.72
CA ASP A 18 -13.16 4.43 11.70
C ASP A 18 -14.00 3.18 11.40
N ALA A 19 -15.26 3.37 10.99
CA ALA A 19 -16.16 2.25 10.68
C ALA A 19 -15.69 1.50 9.43
N VAL A 20 -15.26 2.25 8.41
CA VAL A 20 -14.65 1.70 7.20
C VAL A 20 -13.34 0.99 7.53
N LEU A 21 -12.45 1.62 8.31
CA LEU A 21 -11.15 1.07 8.68
C LEU A 21 -11.29 -0.28 9.40
N SER A 22 -12.19 -0.35 10.38
CA SER A 22 -12.48 -1.57 11.12
C SER A 22 -13.01 -2.68 10.20
N ALA A 23 -14.00 -2.36 9.35
CA ALA A 23 -14.62 -3.33 8.45
C ALA A 23 -13.64 -3.89 7.41
N ILE A 24 -12.85 -3.03 6.76
CA ILE A 24 -11.85 -3.48 5.78
C ILE A 24 -10.70 -4.25 6.45
N GLY A 25 -10.33 -3.89 7.68
CA GLY A 25 -9.35 -4.63 8.47
C GLY A 25 -9.81 -6.07 8.74
N SER A 26 -11.06 -6.23 9.19
CA SER A 26 -11.66 -7.54 9.45
C SER A 26 -11.72 -8.42 8.19
N ALA A 27 -12.21 -7.84 7.08
CA ALA A 27 -12.31 -8.55 5.81
C ALA A 27 -10.94 -8.93 5.24
N ALA A 28 -9.95 -8.04 5.39
CA ALA A 28 -8.58 -8.32 4.97
C ALA A 28 -7.94 -9.43 5.83
N ALA A 29 -8.19 -9.46 7.14
CA ALA A 29 -7.67 -10.49 8.03
C ALA A 29 -8.14 -11.87 7.58
N GLN A 30 -9.45 -12.03 7.36
CA GLN A 30 -10.04 -13.28 6.87
C GLN A 30 -9.48 -13.68 5.49
N LEU A 31 -9.36 -12.71 4.56
CA LEU A 31 -8.80 -12.97 3.25
C LEU A 31 -7.35 -13.48 3.36
N VAL A 32 -6.50 -12.76 4.08
CA VAL A 32 -5.08 -13.11 4.23
C VAL A 32 -4.92 -14.48 4.89
N GLU A 33 -5.63 -14.75 5.98
CA GLU A 33 -5.61 -16.06 6.66
C GLU A 33 -5.96 -17.22 5.72
N SER A 34 -6.88 -17.00 4.78
CA SER A 34 -7.30 -18.00 3.79
C SER A 34 -6.30 -18.23 2.65
N LEU A 35 -5.52 -17.20 2.29
CA LEU A 35 -4.59 -17.23 1.15
C LEU A 35 -3.21 -17.78 1.51
N LEU A 36 -2.82 -17.71 2.78
CA LEU A 36 -1.47 -18.05 3.21
C LEU A 36 -1.20 -19.56 3.15
N ASN A 37 0.00 -19.89 2.68
CA ASN A 37 0.56 -21.24 2.61
C ASN A 37 1.90 -21.31 3.36
N PRO A 38 2.34 -22.49 3.82
CA PRO A 38 3.67 -22.66 4.42
C PRO A 38 4.77 -22.17 3.47
N GLY A 39 5.77 -21.47 3.99
CA GLY A 39 6.88 -20.93 3.21
C GLY A 39 6.57 -19.66 2.41
N GLU A 40 5.41 -19.01 2.61
CA GLU A 40 5.09 -17.72 1.97
C GLU A 40 6.10 -16.63 2.36
N VAL A 41 6.50 -15.83 1.36
CA VAL A 41 7.30 -14.62 1.55
C VAL A 41 6.36 -13.43 1.38
N ILE A 42 6.03 -12.79 2.50
CA ILE A 42 4.98 -11.79 2.62
C ILE A 42 5.61 -10.41 2.71
N GLY A 43 5.45 -9.59 1.69
CA GLY A 43 5.79 -8.18 1.73
C GLY A 43 4.74 -7.39 2.51
N ILE A 44 5.15 -6.54 3.44
CA ILE A 44 4.22 -5.64 4.14
C ILE A 44 4.68 -4.18 4.16
N SER A 45 3.75 -3.28 3.84
CA SER A 45 3.92 -1.84 4.02
C SER A 45 3.65 -1.47 5.48
N SER A 46 4.71 -1.37 6.28
CA SER A 46 4.62 -1.23 7.74
C SER A 46 4.00 0.09 8.26
N TRP A 47 3.60 1.00 7.37
CA TRP A 47 3.12 2.35 7.67
C TRP A 47 1.67 2.58 7.25
N SER A 48 0.80 1.60 7.50
CA SER A 48 -0.59 1.64 7.05
C SER A 48 -1.54 1.32 8.19
N ALA A 49 -2.41 2.27 8.53
CA ALA A 49 -3.49 2.07 9.50
C ALA A 49 -4.43 0.91 9.08
N SER A 50 -4.68 0.73 7.78
CA SER A 50 -5.49 -0.38 7.28
C SER A 50 -4.83 -1.74 7.55
N LEU A 51 -3.50 -1.82 7.37
CA LEU A 51 -2.74 -3.05 7.64
C LEU A 51 -2.61 -3.32 9.13
N LEU A 52 -2.46 -2.28 9.96
CA LEU A 52 -2.50 -2.43 11.40
C LEU A 52 -3.87 -2.99 11.84
N SER A 53 -4.96 -2.38 11.38
CA SER A 53 -6.32 -2.84 11.71
C SER A 53 -6.56 -4.30 11.28
N MET A 54 -6.01 -4.70 10.13
CA MET A 54 -6.01 -6.09 9.69
C MET A 54 -5.22 -6.99 10.65
N VAL A 55 -3.94 -6.71 10.89
CA VAL A 55 -3.07 -7.51 11.77
C VAL A 55 -3.64 -7.58 13.20
N ASP A 56 -4.32 -6.53 13.65
CA ASP A 56 -4.96 -6.47 14.96
C ASP A 56 -6.15 -7.44 15.09
N GLN A 57 -6.81 -7.74 13.98
CA GLN A 57 -7.98 -8.61 13.89
C GLN A 57 -7.66 -10.02 13.39
N MET A 58 -6.41 -10.28 13.01
CA MET A 58 -5.97 -11.61 12.57
C MET A 58 -5.84 -12.60 13.73
N HIS A 59 -6.13 -13.85 13.43
CA HIS A 59 -5.90 -15.00 14.29
C HIS A 59 -4.59 -15.72 13.93
N PRO A 60 -3.93 -16.38 14.91
CA PRO A 60 -2.77 -17.21 14.62
C PRO A 60 -3.10 -18.34 13.64
N VAL A 61 -2.39 -18.40 12.51
CA VAL A 61 -2.61 -19.41 11.47
C VAL A 61 -1.68 -20.60 11.71
N ARG A 62 -2.06 -21.46 12.67
CA ARG A 62 -1.19 -22.54 13.23
C ARG A 62 -0.59 -23.52 12.21
N LYS A 63 -1.23 -23.70 11.04
CA LYS A 63 -0.75 -24.57 9.97
C LYS A 63 0.48 -24.02 9.22
N LEU A 64 0.77 -22.73 9.37
CA LEU A 64 1.89 -22.08 8.70
C LEU A 64 3.20 -22.35 9.43
N GLN A 65 4.26 -22.49 8.65
CA GLN A 65 5.64 -22.60 9.12
C GLN A 65 6.56 -22.00 8.07
N LYS A 66 7.73 -21.53 8.51
CA LYS A 66 8.81 -21.03 7.63
C LYS A 66 8.38 -19.84 6.74
N CYS A 67 7.34 -19.10 7.14
CA CYS A 67 6.95 -17.88 6.46
C CYS A 67 7.98 -16.78 6.75
N THR A 68 8.15 -15.85 5.82
CA THR A 68 9.02 -14.68 6.00
C THR A 68 8.22 -13.42 5.75
N VAL A 69 8.19 -12.50 6.72
CA VAL A 69 7.54 -11.19 6.58
C VAL A 69 8.61 -10.15 6.28
N VAL A 70 8.56 -9.54 5.09
CA VAL A 70 9.55 -8.59 4.58
C VAL A 70 8.97 -7.18 4.62
N GLN A 71 9.68 -6.25 5.25
CA GLN A 71 9.31 -4.84 5.26
C GLN A 71 9.57 -4.20 3.87
N LEU A 72 8.52 -3.67 3.26
CA LEU A 72 8.57 -3.11 1.88
C LEU A 72 9.15 -1.70 1.79
N LEU A 73 9.22 -0.98 2.90
CA LEU A 73 9.64 0.42 2.97
C LEU A 73 10.40 0.68 4.26
N GLY A 74 11.47 1.45 4.18
CA GLY A 74 12.29 1.79 5.34
C GLY A 74 11.52 2.50 6.45
N GLY A 75 12.21 2.76 7.56
CA GLY A 75 11.62 3.45 8.71
C GLY A 75 11.18 4.89 8.37
N ILE A 76 9.95 5.25 8.70
CA ILE A 76 9.40 6.60 8.58
C ILE A 76 9.40 7.27 9.96
N GLY A 77 9.74 8.55 9.99
CA GLY A 77 9.47 9.41 11.13
C GLY A 77 10.44 9.24 12.29
N SER A 78 9.98 9.60 13.48
CA SER A 78 10.76 9.55 14.72
C SER A 78 10.92 8.12 15.27
N PRO A 79 11.88 7.86 16.18
CA PRO A 79 12.08 6.53 16.77
C PRO A 79 10.83 5.92 17.43
N SER A 80 9.87 6.73 17.90
CA SER A 80 8.60 6.24 18.45
C SER A 80 7.66 5.71 17.36
N ALA A 81 7.63 6.37 16.19
CA ALA A 81 6.91 5.90 15.03
C ALA A 81 7.50 4.59 14.52
N GLU A 82 8.84 4.47 14.52
CA GLU A 82 9.55 3.26 14.07
C GLU A 82 9.17 2.02 14.89
N LYS A 83 8.92 2.18 16.20
CA LYS A 83 8.38 1.10 17.04
C LYS A 83 7.04 0.57 16.51
N HIS A 84 6.19 1.43 15.96
CA HIS A 84 4.88 1.05 15.46
C HIS A 84 4.97 0.24 14.16
N ALA A 85 5.84 0.64 13.23
CA ALA A 85 6.11 -0.12 12.01
C ALA A 85 6.75 -1.48 12.31
N ASN A 86 7.70 -1.51 13.25
CA ASN A 86 8.31 -2.76 13.69
C ASN A 86 7.29 -3.67 14.38
N HIS A 87 6.35 -3.10 15.14
CA HIS A 87 5.26 -3.83 15.77
C HIS A 87 4.38 -4.55 14.74
N LEU A 88 3.98 -3.88 13.66
CA LEU A 88 3.12 -4.45 12.63
C LEU A 88 3.77 -5.67 11.95
N ALA A 89 5.01 -5.54 11.46
CA ALA A 89 5.71 -6.65 10.80
C ALA A 89 6.03 -7.79 11.79
N THR A 90 6.45 -7.47 13.02
CA THR A 90 6.72 -8.47 14.07
C THR A 90 5.45 -9.24 14.44
N ARG A 91 4.32 -8.54 14.61
CA ARG A 91 3.05 -9.15 14.97
C ARG A 91 2.55 -10.06 13.85
N LEU A 92 2.63 -9.62 12.60
CA LEU A 92 2.29 -10.49 11.47
C LEU A 92 3.18 -11.74 11.44
N ALA A 93 4.50 -11.59 11.60
CA ALA A 93 5.44 -12.72 11.63
C ALA A 93 5.06 -13.75 12.70
N ARG A 94 4.67 -13.30 13.91
CA ARG A 94 4.16 -14.18 14.97
C ARG A 94 2.87 -14.90 14.60
N LEU A 95 1.91 -14.20 13.99
CA LEU A 95 0.62 -14.77 13.59
C LEU A 95 0.78 -15.85 12.50
N VAL A 96 1.81 -15.74 11.66
CA VAL A 96 2.11 -16.70 10.58
C VAL A 96 3.21 -17.70 10.94
N ASN A 97 3.66 -17.73 12.20
CA ASN A 97 4.74 -18.60 12.70
C ASN A 97 6.00 -18.53 11.80
N GLY A 98 6.44 -17.30 11.55
CA GLY A 98 7.57 -16.96 10.70
C GLY A 98 8.45 -15.86 11.26
N ASP A 99 9.40 -15.40 10.45
CA ASP A 99 10.40 -14.40 10.83
C ASP A 99 10.17 -13.06 10.13
N ALA A 100 10.48 -11.97 10.82
CA ALA A 100 10.45 -10.62 10.25
C ALA A 100 11.83 -10.22 9.69
N ARG A 101 11.83 -9.65 8.48
CA ARG A 101 13.00 -9.11 7.79
C ARG A 101 12.79 -7.61 7.59
N PHE A 102 13.42 -6.83 8.45
CA PHE A 102 13.34 -5.37 8.43
C PHE A 102 14.30 -4.78 7.41
N LEU A 103 13.93 -3.64 6.83
CA LEU A 103 14.79 -2.88 5.94
C LEU A 103 15.56 -1.85 6.76
N PRO A 104 16.88 -2.05 7.03
CA PRO A 104 17.63 -1.25 7.99
C PRO A 104 18.07 0.09 7.39
N ALA A 105 17.11 0.90 6.95
CA ALA A 105 17.33 2.22 6.36
C ALA A 105 16.12 3.13 6.60
N PRO A 106 16.31 4.46 6.61
CA PRO A 106 15.20 5.40 6.52
C PRO A 106 14.40 5.19 5.24
N GLY A 107 13.07 5.31 5.30
CA GLY A 107 12.17 5.17 4.16
C GLY A 107 12.35 6.30 3.14
N VAL A 108 12.78 7.49 3.58
CA VAL A 108 13.15 8.62 2.73
C VAL A 108 14.41 9.27 3.27
N VAL A 109 15.37 9.56 2.39
CA VAL A 109 16.63 10.24 2.74
C VAL A 109 16.74 11.59 2.05
N GLY A 110 17.64 12.45 2.54
CA GLY A 110 17.72 13.85 2.07
C GLY A 110 18.14 14.04 0.60
N SER A 111 18.72 13.03 -0.05
CA SER A 111 19.13 13.13 -1.46
C SER A 111 19.20 11.78 -2.17
N ALA A 112 19.10 11.80 -3.51
CA ALA A 112 19.33 10.61 -4.34
C ALA A 112 20.77 10.07 -4.22
N GLY A 113 21.74 10.92 -3.84
CA GLY A 113 23.11 10.49 -3.52
C GLY A 113 23.14 9.61 -2.26
N ALA A 114 22.49 10.05 -1.18
CA ALA A 114 22.37 9.28 0.05
C ALA A 114 21.64 7.95 -0.17
N ALA A 115 20.57 7.96 -0.98
CA ALA A 115 19.84 6.74 -1.32
C ALA A 115 20.74 5.72 -2.02
N ARG A 116 21.54 6.16 -3.01
CA ARG A 116 22.51 5.29 -3.72
C ARG A 116 23.54 4.66 -2.78
N ILE A 117 24.04 5.41 -1.80
CA ILE A 117 24.99 4.88 -0.80
C ILE A 117 24.31 3.80 0.05
N LEU A 118 23.10 4.05 0.56
CA LEU A 118 22.38 3.07 1.37
C LEU A 118 21.98 1.83 0.58
N PHE A 119 21.64 1.96 -0.70
CA PHE A 119 21.42 0.80 -1.59
C PHE A 119 22.67 -0.05 -1.81
N GLN A 120 23.87 0.43 -1.47
CA GLN A 120 25.12 -0.35 -1.52
C GLN A 120 25.43 -1.04 -0.20
N ASP A 121 24.80 -0.64 0.91
CA ASP A 121 24.99 -1.28 2.21
C ASP A 121 24.60 -2.77 2.16
N PRO A 122 25.44 -3.70 2.67
CA PRO A 122 25.17 -5.13 2.59
C PRO A 122 23.83 -5.56 3.20
N TYR A 123 23.42 -4.99 4.34
CA TYR A 123 22.19 -5.39 5.04
C TYR A 123 20.94 -4.84 4.36
N VAL A 124 21.04 -3.63 3.82
CA VAL A 124 19.97 -3.05 2.96
C VAL A 124 19.80 -3.90 1.70
N ARG A 125 20.89 -4.26 1.03
CA ARG A 125 20.87 -5.11 -0.17
C ARG A 125 20.29 -6.50 0.11
N GLU A 126 20.65 -7.12 1.22
CA GLU A 126 20.14 -8.43 1.61
C GLU A 126 18.61 -8.41 1.73
N THR A 127 18.05 -7.37 2.34
CA THR A 127 16.59 -7.22 2.49
C THR A 127 15.92 -6.91 1.16
N ILE A 128 16.47 -6.01 0.35
CA ILE A 128 15.92 -5.66 -0.97
C ILE A 128 15.94 -6.85 -1.94
N ALA A 129 16.94 -7.74 -1.83
CA ALA A 129 16.99 -8.96 -2.62
C ALA A 129 15.83 -9.93 -2.31
N LEU A 130 15.18 -9.79 -1.14
CA LEU A 130 13.97 -10.54 -0.82
C LEU A 130 12.74 -10.03 -1.58
N PHE A 131 12.74 -8.80 -2.08
CA PHE A 131 11.58 -8.25 -2.81
C PHE A 131 11.21 -9.08 -4.02
N ASP A 132 12.21 -9.63 -4.71
CA ASP A 132 12.00 -10.50 -5.89
C ASP A 132 11.50 -11.91 -5.50
N LYS A 133 11.49 -12.24 -4.21
CA LYS A 133 10.96 -13.52 -3.68
C LYS A 133 9.56 -13.37 -3.10
N ILE A 134 9.02 -12.16 -3.01
CA ILE A 134 7.71 -11.91 -2.40
C ILE A 134 6.62 -12.58 -3.24
N THR A 135 5.82 -13.41 -2.59
CA THR A 135 4.72 -14.15 -3.19
C THR A 135 3.36 -13.51 -2.90
N LEU A 136 3.28 -12.74 -1.81
CA LEU A 136 2.12 -11.96 -1.39
C LEU A 136 2.58 -10.59 -0.86
N ALA A 137 2.11 -9.49 -1.45
CA ALA A 137 2.33 -8.14 -0.93
C ALA A 137 1.05 -7.57 -0.33
N LEU A 138 1.18 -7.00 0.87
CA LEU A 138 0.12 -6.35 1.62
C LEU A 138 0.46 -4.86 1.71
N VAL A 139 -0.35 -4.02 1.05
CA VAL A 139 -0.09 -2.58 0.93
C VAL A 139 -1.32 -1.75 1.30
N GLY A 140 -1.08 -0.60 1.94
CA GLY A 140 -2.07 0.45 2.01
C GLY A 140 -2.09 1.30 0.74
N ILE A 141 -3.19 2.00 0.51
CA ILE A 141 -3.28 3.07 -0.49
C ILE A 141 -3.44 4.39 0.26
N GLY A 142 -2.45 5.28 0.09
CA GLY A 142 -2.38 6.59 0.73
C GLY A 142 -3.04 7.67 -0.12
N SER A 143 -3.66 8.64 0.56
CA SER A 143 -4.09 9.92 -0.02
C SER A 143 -3.02 10.98 0.26
N LEU A 144 -2.91 12.00 -0.59
CA LEU A 144 -2.00 13.12 -0.33
C LEU A 144 -2.35 13.91 0.93
N GLU A 145 -3.62 13.97 1.31
CA GLU A 145 -4.01 14.38 2.66
C GLU A 145 -3.54 13.31 3.65
N PRO A 146 -2.53 13.61 4.50
CA PRO A 146 -1.97 12.62 5.41
C PRO A 146 -3.04 12.17 6.40
N SER A 147 -3.06 10.88 6.72
CA SER A 147 -3.81 10.42 7.90
C SER A 147 -3.19 10.98 9.18
N ALA A 148 -3.96 11.07 10.27
CA ALA A 148 -3.47 11.51 11.57
C ALA A 148 -2.22 10.74 12.03
N LEU A 149 -2.14 9.43 11.73
CA LEU A 149 -0.98 8.59 12.06
C LEU A 149 0.30 9.07 11.36
N VAL A 150 0.23 9.33 10.05
CA VAL A 150 1.36 9.80 9.23
C VAL A 150 1.79 11.21 9.66
N ALA A 151 0.82 12.10 9.92
CA ALA A 151 1.10 13.45 10.41
C ALA A 151 1.79 13.43 11.79
N SER A 152 1.40 12.50 12.67
CA SER A 152 1.95 12.38 14.04
C SER A 152 3.32 11.70 14.11
N SER A 153 3.69 10.88 13.12
CA SER A 153 4.96 10.15 13.11
C SER A 153 6.17 11.02 12.75
N GLY A 154 5.95 12.21 12.21
CA GLY A 154 6.92 12.99 11.45
C GLY A 154 6.84 12.60 9.98
N ASN A 155 6.50 13.55 9.12
CA ASN A 155 6.36 13.28 7.68
C ASN A 155 7.72 12.95 7.07
N SER A 156 7.75 11.95 6.17
CA SER A 156 8.92 11.67 5.34
C SER A 156 9.24 12.78 4.33
N PHE A 157 8.26 13.64 4.04
CA PHE A 157 8.36 14.79 3.14
C PHE A 157 7.92 16.06 3.87
N SER A 158 8.61 17.17 3.64
CA SER A 158 8.19 18.47 4.16
C SER A 158 6.88 18.93 3.52
N SER A 159 6.21 19.91 4.13
CA SER A 159 4.98 20.50 3.55
C SER A 159 5.22 21.08 2.15
N GLU A 160 6.39 21.68 1.94
CA GLU A 160 6.82 22.23 0.64
C GLU A 160 7.05 21.11 -0.38
N GLU A 161 7.67 20.00 0.03
CA GLU A 161 7.88 18.83 -0.84
C GLU A 161 6.54 18.18 -1.22
N LEU A 162 5.61 18.06 -0.27
CA LEU A 162 4.25 17.57 -0.53
C LEU A 162 3.48 18.52 -1.48
N ALA A 163 3.65 19.83 -1.35
CA ALA A 163 3.06 20.80 -2.27
C ALA A 163 3.62 20.64 -3.70
N ILE A 164 4.91 20.38 -3.85
CA ILE A 164 5.53 20.08 -5.15
C ILE A 164 5.00 18.76 -5.73
N ILE A 165 4.89 17.72 -4.91
CA ILE A 165 4.31 16.41 -5.31
C ILE A 165 2.87 16.59 -5.79
N GLN A 166 2.06 17.36 -5.06
CA GLN A 166 0.69 17.69 -5.44
C GLN A 166 0.64 18.53 -6.72
N HIS A 167 1.52 19.51 -6.87
CA HIS A 167 1.62 20.33 -8.07
C HIS A 167 1.95 19.48 -9.31
N ASN A 168 2.76 18.43 -9.14
CA ASN A 168 3.06 17.46 -10.18
C ASN A 168 1.91 16.48 -10.48
N GLY A 169 0.72 16.70 -9.88
CA GLY A 169 -0.50 15.99 -10.20
C GLY A 169 -0.73 14.71 -9.41
N ALA A 170 0.05 14.47 -8.34
CA ALA A 170 -0.15 13.30 -7.51
C ALA A 170 -1.55 13.31 -6.88
N VAL A 171 -2.14 12.12 -6.73
CA VAL A 171 -3.45 11.95 -6.06
C VAL A 171 -3.40 10.90 -4.95
N GLY A 172 -2.32 10.12 -4.89
CA GLY A 172 -2.10 9.11 -3.88
C GLY A 172 -0.72 8.47 -4.00
N ASP A 173 -0.45 7.53 -3.10
CA ASP A 173 0.77 6.75 -3.07
C ASP A 173 0.52 5.29 -2.66
N ILE A 174 1.48 4.44 -2.99
CA ILE A 174 1.65 3.09 -2.44
C ILE A 174 3.12 2.99 -2.04
N CYS A 175 3.40 2.74 -0.76
CA CYS A 175 4.78 2.70 -0.24
C CYS A 175 5.61 3.95 -0.59
N LEU A 176 5.01 5.15 -0.51
CA LEU A 176 5.64 6.44 -0.89
C LEU A 176 6.03 6.56 -2.37
N ARG A 177 5.52 5.66 -3.22
CA ARG A 177 5.56 5.81 -4.68
C ARG A 177 4.31 6.55 -5.12
N PHE A 178 4.46 7.84 -5.40
CA PHE A 178 3.35 8.72 -5.78
C PHE A 178 2.93 8.52 -7.23
N TYR A 179 1.65 8.76 -7.52
CA TYR A 179 1.10 8.64 -8.86
C TYR A 179 -0.02 9.63 -9.15
N ASP A 180 -0.20 9.93 -10.43
CA ASP A 180 -1.23 10.84 -10.94
C ASP A 180 -2.61 10.17 -11.04
N ALA A 181 -3.63 10.97 -11.36
CA ALA A 181 -5.00 10.47 -11.53
C ALA A 181 -5.14 9.39 -12.61
N ASN A 182 -4.22 9.30 -13.57
CA ASN A 182 -4.25 8.32 -14.65
C ASN A 182 -3.55 7.01 -14.26
N GLY A 183 -3.00 6.91 -13.05
CA GLY A 183 -2.22 5.75 -12.61
C GLY A 183 -0.82 5.73 -13.21
N ARG A 184 -0.22 6.90 -13.46
CA ARG A 184 1.19 7.03 -13.87
C ARG A 184 2.03 7.43 -12.67
N GLU A 185 3.14 6.71 -12.45
CA GLU A 185 4.08 7.01 -11.38
C GLU A 185 4.74 8.38 -11.59
N ILE A 186 4.85 9.16 -10.51
CA ILE A 186 5.57 10.43 -10.46
C ILE A 186 6.88 10.18 -9.72
N LYS A 187 7.97 10.01 -10.48
CA LYS A 187 9.29 9.69 -9.94
C LYS A 187 10.08 10.92 -9.47
N GLU A 188 9.90 12.06 -10.12
CA GLU A 188 10.70 13.26 -9.85
C GLU A 188 9.89 14.34 -9.12
N PRO A 189 10.53 15.16 -8.26
CA PRO A 189 11.97 15.17 -7.97
C PRO A 189 12.40 14.23 -6.82
N PHE A 190 11.45 13.54 -6.17
CA PHE A 190 11.69 12.94 -4.86
C PHE A 190 11.71 11.41 -4.82
N GLY A 191 11.21 10.72 -5.84
CA GLY A 191 11.10 9.24 -5.85
C GLY A 191 12.45 8.53 -5.68
N ASN A 192 13.53 9.13 -6.19
CA ASN A 192 14.91 8.60 -6.05
C ASN A 192 15.48 8.71 -4.63
N ARG A 193 14.75 9.33 -3.68
CA ARG A 193 15.08 9.39 -2.25
C ARG A 193 14.44 8.29 -1.43
N VAL A 194 13.47 7.56 -1.99
CA VAL A 194 12.66 6.58 -1.26
C VAL A 194 13.36 5.22 -1.29
N ILE A 195 13.62 4.67 -0.10
CA ILE A 195 14.25 3.37 0.11
C ILE A 195 13.17 2.34 0.44
N GLY A 196 12.75 1.60 -0.58
CA GLY A 196 11.67 0.63 -0.50
C GLY A 196 11.35 0.06 -1.88
N ILE A 197 10.37 -0.84 -1.93
CA ILE A 197 9.93 -1.48 -3.16
C ILE A 197 9.45 -0.42 -4.18
N ASP A 198 9.80 -0.61 -5.45
CA ASP A 198 9.28 0.18 -6.55
C ASP A 198 7.96 -0.41 -7.09
N LEU A 199 7.19 0.41 -7.81
CA LEU A 199 5.89 -0.01 -8.32
C LEU A 199 5.99 -1.08 -9.42
N GLU A 200 7.12 -1.12 -10.13
CA GLU A 200 7.38 -2.11 -11.17
C GLU A 200 7.52 -3.51 -10.56
N ARG A 201 8.37 -3.68 -9.54
CA ARG A 201 8.50 -4.91 -8.76
C ARG A 201 7.17 -5.29 -8.10
N LEU A 202 6.48 -4.32 -7.49
CA LEU A 202 5.20 -4.55 -6.84
C LEU A 202 4.15 -5.14 -7.82
N SER A 203 4.13 -4.67 -9.06
CA SER A 203 3.20 -5.16 -10.10
C SER A 203 3.48 -6.59 -10.58
N ARG A 204 4.71 -7.09 -10.39
CA ARG A 204 5.13 -8.44 -10.80
C ARG A 204 4.83 -9.50 -9.73
N ILE A 205 4.53 -9.08 -8.50
CA ILE A 205 4.21 -10.00 -7.42
C ILE A 205 2.88 -10.69 -7.73
N ARG A 206 2.86 -12.02 -7.54
CA ARG A 206 1.72 -12.89 -7.86
C ARG A 206 0.42 -12.36 -7.26
N THR A 207 0.44 -12.00 -5.98
CA THR A 207 -0.72 -11.44 -5.28
C THR A 207 -0.32 -10.16 -4.59
N THR A 208 -0.89 -9.03 -5.02
CA THR A 208 -0.71 -7.74 -4.35
C THR A 208 -2.07 -7.22 -3.91
N ILE A 209 -2.27 -7.23 -2.59
CA ILE A 209 -3.51 -6.82 -1.92
C ILE A 209 -3.37 -5.38 -1.46
N GLY A 210 -4.13 -4.49 -2.10
CA GLY A 210 -4.37 -3.14 -1.60
C GLY A 210 -5.52 -3.13 -0.59
N ILE A 211 -5.31 -2.55 0.60
CA ILE A 211 -6.35 -2.40 1.63
C ILE A 211 -6.63 -0.92 1.86
N ALA A 212 -7.75 -0.45 1.33
CA ALA A 212 -8.15 0.94 1.44
C ALA A 212 -9.65 1.13 1.17
N GLY A 213 -10.23 2.12 1.84
CA GLY A 213 -11.62 2.49 1.69
C GLY A 213 -11.87 3.90 2.18
N GLY A 214 -13.13 4.32 2.08
CA GLY A 214 -13.64 5.61 2.50
C GLY A 214 -13.56 6.69 1.43
N LYS A 215 -14.42 7.70 1.59
CA LYS A 215 -14.57 8.82 0.64
C LYS A 215 -13.27 9.56 0.37
N ARG A 216 -12.46 9.83 1.40
CA ARG A 216 -11.21 10.61 1.28
C ARG A 216 -10.19 9.96 0.33
N LYS A 217 -10.13 8.62 0.33
CA LYS A 217 -9.15 7.86 -0.45
C LYS A 217 -9.63 7.51 -1.86
N PHE A 218 -10.85 7.91 -2.25
CA PHE A 218 -11.45 7.50 -3.52
C PHE A 218 -10.56 7.78 -4.73
N SER A 219 -10.02 9.01 -4.85
CA SER A 219 -9.16 9.40 -5.99
C SER A 219 -7.87 8.57 -6.04
N ALA A 220 -7.23 8.35 -4.88
CA ALA A 220 -6.04 7.51 -4.77
C ALA A 220 -6.32 6.06 -5.16
N ILE A 221 -7.41 5.48 -4.64
CA ILE A 221 -7.82 4.10 -4.95
C ILE A 221 -8.08 3.95 -6.45
N LEU A 222 -8.88 4.85 -7.04
CA LEU A 222 -9.20 4.80 -8.46
C LEU A 222 -7.93 4.90 -9.33
N ALA A 223 -7.02 5.80 -9.00
CA ALA A 223 -5.77 5.97 -9.72
C ALA A 223 -4.80 4.78 -9.53
N GLY A 224 -4.68 4.23 -8.32
CA GLY A 224 -3.91 3.02 -8.04
C GLY A 224 -4.42 1.80 -8.81
N LEU A 225 -5.74 1.67 -8.96
CA LEU A 225 -6.37 0.64 -9.79
C LEU A 225 -6.04 0.82 -11.28
N ARG A 226 -5.96 2.06 -11.78
CA ARG A 226 -5.54 2.34 -13.17
C ARG A 226 -4.07 1.99 -13.40
N GLY A 227 -3.22 2.19 -12.40
CA GLY A 227 -1.80 1.85 -12.42
C GLY A 227 -1.50 0.34 -12.40
N LYS A 228 -2.47 -0.50 -12.04
CA LYS A 228 -2.37 -1.98 -12.03
C LYS A 228 -1.21 -2.54 -11.18
N TRP A 229 -0.79 -1.79 -10.16
CA TRP A 229 0.23 -2.24 -9.20
C TRP A 229 -0.34 -3.18 -8.13
N ILE A 230 -1.67 -3.21 -8.00
CA ILE A 230 -2.40 -4.16 -7.18
C ILE A 230 -3.30 -5.01 -8.08
N ASN A 231 -3.49 -6.27 -7.71
CA ASN A 231 -4.41 -7.18 -8.41
C ASN A 231 -5.56 -7.65 -7.51
N THR A 232 -5.49 -7.35 -6.22
CA THR A 232 -6.56 -7.60 -5.26
C THR A 232 -6.84 -6.33 -4.46
N LEU A 233 -8.11 -5.98 -4.29
CA LEU A 233 -8.52 -4.83 -3.47
C LEU A 233 -9.47 -5.28 -2.36
N VAL A 234 -9.15 -4.95 -1.12
CA VAL A 234 -10.09 -5.00 0.01
C VAL A 234 -10.57 -3.58 0.28
N THR A 235 -11.88 -3.35 0.17
CA THR A 235 -12.50 -2.04 0.36
C THR A 235 -13.88 -2.15 1.00
N ASP A 236 -14.54 -1.03 1.25
CA ASP A 236 -15.90 -0.97 1.80
C ASP A 236 -16.97 -0.79 0.70
N GLN A 237 -18.22 -1.08 1.04
CA GLN A 237 -19.35 -0.99 0.11
C GLN A 237 -19.57 0.43 -0.45
N PHE A 238 -19.32 1.48 0.33
CA PHE A 238 -19.51 2.86 -0.13
C PHE A 238 -18.46 3.25 -1.18
N THR A 239 -17.21 2.83 -0.99
CA THR A 239 -16.13 3.01 -1.97
C THR A 239 -16.34 2.17 -3.22
N ALA A 240 -16.76 0.90 -3.06
CA ALA A 240 -17.12 0.04 -4.19
C ALA A 240 -18.23 0.66 -5.05
N ASP A 241 -19.27 1.22 -4.42
CA ASP A 241 -20.35 1.93 -5.10
C ASP A 241 -19.86 3.15 -5.88
N ARG A 242 -18.95 3.95 -5.29
CA ARG A 242 -18.34 5.10 -5.98
C ARG A 242 -17.55 4.66 -7.20
N LEU A 243 -16.74 3.61 -7.07
CA LEU A 243 -15.96 3.04 -8.18
C LEU A 243 -16.88 2.51 -9.30
N ALA A 244 -17.96 1.82 -8.94
CA ALA A 244 -18.94 1.29 -9.89
C ALA A 244 -19.66 2.42 -10.65
N LYS A 245 -20.11 3.47 -9.95
CA LYS A 245 -20.75 4.66 -10.54
C LYS A 245 -19.80 5.44 -11.44
N HIS A 246 -18.55 5.62 -11.03
CA HIS A 246 -17.53 6.33 -11.82
C HIS A 246 -17.22 5.59 -13.12
N SER A 247 -16.97 4.28 -13.04
CA SER A 247 -16.70 3.46 -14.23
C SER A 247 -17.87 3.44 -15.23
N ALA A 248 -19.12 3.44 -14.75
CA ALA A 248 -20.29 3.52 -15.63
C ALA A 248 -20.39 4.87 -16.37
N LYS A 249 -20.02 5.97 -15.72
CA LYS A 249 -19.98 7.30 -16.36
C LYS A 249 -18.91 7.37 -17.46
N GLU A 250 -17.72 6.83 -17.21
CA GLU A 250 -16.63 6.80 -18.21
C GLU A 250 -17.01 5.99 -19.45
N GLN A 251 -17.66 4.84 -19.27
CA GLN A 251 -18.13 4.03 -20.39
C GLN A 251 -19.18 4.75 -21.24
N LYS A 252 -20.15 5.42 -20.60
CA LYS A 252 -21.16 6.22 -21.31
C LYS A 252 -20.52 7.34 -22.11
N PHE A 253 -19.55 8.04 -21.53
CA PHE A 253 -18.84 9.12 -22.23
C PHE A 253 -18.05 8.60 -23.43
N ALA A 254 -17.35 7.48 -23.28
CA ALA A 254 -16.59 6.83 -24.35
C ALA A 254 -17.47 6.28 -25.49
N SER A 255 -18.70 5.83 -25.19
CA SER A 255 -19.66 5.43 -26.23
C SER A 255 -20.24 6.63 -26.99
N SER A 256 -20.53 7.73 -26.30
CA SER A 256 -21.10 8.93 -26.93
C SER A 256 -20.11 9.67 -27.82
N SER A 257 -18.82 9.69 -27.46
CA SER A 257 -17.76 10.32 -28.27
C SER A 257 -17.42 9.54 -29.55
N LYS A 258 -17.62 8.22 -29.56
CA LYS A 258 -17.48 7.40 -30.78
C LYS A 258 -18.62 7.59 -31.78
N VAL A 259 -19.83 7.90 -31.32
CA VAL A 259 -21.00 8.14 -32.17
C VAL A 259 -20.99 9.54 -32.77
N ALA A 260 -20.40 10.53 -32.09
CA ALA A 260 -20.29 11.91 -32.59
C ALA A 260 -19.11 12.15 -33.55
N GLY A 261 -18.20 11.17 -33.70
CA GLY A 261 -17.03 11.24 -34.58
C GLY A 261 -17.10 10.31 -35.80
N ALA A 262 -18.26 9.69 -36.04
CA ALA A 262 -18.59 8.89 -37.23
C ALA A 262 -19.67 9.61 -38.02
#